data_AF-A0A7C3TXI4-F1
#
_entry.id   AF-A0A7C3TXI4-F1
#
_cell.length_a   1.000
_cell.length_b   1.000
_cell.length_c   1.000
_cell.angle_alpha   90.00
_cell.angle_beta   90.00
_cell.angle_gamma   90.00
#
_symmetry.space_group_name_H-M   'P 1'
#
loop_
_entity.id
_entity.type
_entity.pdbx_description
1 polymer ?
#
loop_
_entity_poly.entity_id
_entity_poly.type
_entity_poly.pdbx_seq_one_letter_code
_entity_poly.pdbx_strand_id
1 'polypeptide(L)' 'MRKWVGKNYMKLPKPGTDPRGVEISKEALSELVRDRETKSISIYWKKEIALNPYRRWVDLWRED' A
#
# COMPACT_ATOMS: atom_id res chain seq x y z
N MET A 1 10.27 -26.57 2.45
CA MET A 1 11.55 -26.10 3.02
C MET A 1 11.42 -24.59 3.23
N ARG A 2 11.33 -24.10 4.49
CA ARG A 2 11.11 -22.67 4.80
C ARG A 2 12.38 -21.88 4.49
N LYS A 3 12.36 -21.06 3.44
CA LYS A 3 13.56 -20.47 2.83
C LYS A 3 13.97 -19.09 3.38
N TRP A 4 13.25 -18.55 4.36
CA TRP A 4 13.46 -17.17 4.81
C TRP A 4 13.53 -17.06 6.33
N VAL A 5 14.70 -16.70 6.84
CA VAL A 5 14.91 -16.18 8.19
C VAL A 5 15.79 -14.94 8.10
N GLY A 6 15.34 -13.84 8.71
CA GLY A 6 16.20 -12.73 9.17
C GLY A 6 16.41 -11.57 8.19
N LYS A 7 17.19 -11.76 7.11
CA LYS A 7 17.80 -10.60 6.41
C LYS A 7 17.10 -10.12 5.15
N ASN A 8 16.36 -10.98 4.48
CA ASN A 8 15.78 -10.66 3.16
C ASN A 8 14.25 -10.58 3.20
N TYR A 9 13.64 -10.67 4.37
CA TYR A 9 12.18 -10.55 4.52
C TYR A 9 11.75 -9.12 4.87
N MET A 10 12.56 -8.41 5.64
CA MET A 10 12.32 -7.03 6.05
C MET A 10 13.39 -6.11 5.47
N LYS A 11 12.98 -4.93 5.05
CA LYS A 11 13.84 -3.87 4.56
C LYS A 11 13.82 -2.72 5.55
N LEU A 12 14.96 -2.49 6.18
CA LEU A 12 15.12 -1.39 7.12
C LEU A 12 15.12 -0.03 6.38
N PRO A 13 14.61 1.02 7.03
CA PRO A 13 14.62 2.35 6.46
C PRO A 13 16.03 2.83 6.12
N LYS A 14 16.20 3.52 4.98
CA LYS A 14 17.50 4.09 4.61
C LYS A 14 17.82 5.29 5.51
N PRO A 15 18.94 5.28 6.25
CA PRO A 15 19.35 6.44 7.03
C PRO A 15 19.51 7.68 6.14
N GLY A 16 19.09 8.85 6.66
CA GLY A 16 19.15 10.11 5.92
C GLY A 16 18.04 10.33 4.88
N THR A 17 16.94 9.58 4.97
CA THR A 17 15.69 9.82 4.21
C THR A 17 14.53 10.09 5.19
N ASP A 18 13.32 10.44 4.70
CA ASP A 18 12.06 10.47 5.49
C ASP A 18 11.22 9.19 5.25
N PRO A 19 11.65 8.03 5.76
CA PRO A 19 10.90 6.79 5.62
C PRO A 19 9.72 6.77 6.58
N ARG A 20 8.64 6.11 6.19
CA ARG A 20 7.42 5.98 7.01
C ARG A 20 7.29 4.65 7.75
N GLY A 21 8.36 3.87 7.79
CA GLY A 21 8.42 2.63 8.55
C GLY A 21 9.35 1.59 7.92
N VAL A 22 9.40 0.42 8.56
CA VAL A 22 10.03 -0.78 8.02
C VAL A 22 9.13 -1.37 6.94
N GLU A 23 9.72 -1.80 5.82
CA GLU A 23 8.98 -2.41 4.70
C GLU A 23 9.19 -3.93 4.68
N ILE A 24 8.23 -4.68 4.12
CA ILE A 24 8.50 -6.05 3.64
C ILE A 24 9.36 -5.94 2.37
N SER A 25 10.30 -6.85 2.18
CA SER A 25 11.08 -6.86 0.93
C SER A 25 10.19 -7.14 -0.28
N LYS A 26 10.60 -6.62 -1.44
CA LYS A 26 9.92 -6.85 -2.71
C LYS A 26 9.84 -8.34 -3.05
N GLU A 27 10.93 -9.05 -2.79
CA GLU A 27 11.10 -10.48 -3.07
C GLU A 27 10.16 -11.31 -2.19
N ALA A 28 10.13 -11.04 -0.89
CA ALA A 28 9.25 -11.74 0.04
C ALA A 28 7.77 -11.50 -0.30
N LEU A 29 7.38 -10.25 -0.55
CA LEU A 29 6.00 -9.94 -0.93
C LEU A 29 5.59 -10.63 -2.24
N SER A 30 6.47 -10.63 -3.24
CA SER A 30 6.20 -11.27 -4.54
C SER A 30 6.03 -12.78 -4.42
N GLU A 31 6.82 -13.43 -3.56
CA GLU A 31 6.72 -14.87 -3.30
C GLU A 31 5.42 -15.20 -2.55
N LEU A 32 5.08 -14.44 -1.50
CA LEU A 32 3.85 -14.64 -0.74
C LEU A 32 2.59 -14.53 -1.60
N VAL A 33 2.53 -13.51 -2.47
CA VAL A 33 1.35 -13.31 -3.35
C VAL A 33 1.24 -14.38 -4.44
N ARG A 34 2.35 -15.03 -4.81
CA ARG A 34 2.40 -16.08 -5.85
C ARG A 34 2.41 -17.51 -5.30
N ASP A 35 2.44 -17.67 -3.98
CA ASP A 35 2.42 -18.98 -3.35
C ASP A 35 1.14 -19.74 -3.73
N ARG A 36 1.26 -21.06 -3.90
CA ARG A 36 0.16 -21.92 -4.37
C ARG A 36 -1.00 -21.99 -3.39
N GLU A 37 -0.73 -21.79 -2.10
CA GLU A 37 -1.74 -21.78 -1.04
C GLU A 37 -2.39 -20.40 -0.86
N THR A 38 -1.82 -19.35 -1.47
CA THR A 38 -2.38 -18.00 -1.42
C THR A 38 -3.59 -17.90 -2.34
N LYS A 39 -4.75 -17.62 -1.74
CA LYS A 39 -6.00 -17.36 -2.46
C LYS A 39 -6.11 -15.88 -2.79
N SER A 40 -6.63 -15.56 -3.97
CA SER A 40 -6.85 -14.17 -4.39
C SER A 40 -8.16 -14.00 -5.15
N ILE A 41 -8.68 -12.77 -5.13
CA ILE A 41 -9.79 -12.33 -5.97
C ILE A 41 -9.23 -11.27 -6.91
N SER A 42 -9.38 -11.48 -8.21
CA SER A 42 -8.91 -10.51 -9.21
C SER A 42 -9.85 -9.31 -9.22
N ILE A 43 -9.29 -8.11 -9.04
CA ILE A 43 -10.04 -6.86 -9.05
C ILE A 43 -9.67 -6.08 -10.30
N TYR A 44 -10.68 -5.73 -11.11
CA TYR A 44 -10.53 -4.74 -12.16
C TYR A 44 -10.76 -3.35 -11.57
N TRP A 45 -9.70 -2.57 -11.43
CA TRP A 45 -9.76 -1.23 -10.84
C TRP A 45 -10.27 -0.20 -11.86
N LYS A 46 -11.59 0.05 -11.86
CA LYS A 46 -12.21 1.11 -12.66
C LYS A 46 -12.16 2.44 -11.89
N LYS A 47 -11.53 3.46 -12.46
CA LYS A 47 -11.47 4.81 -11.86
C LYS A 47 -12.55 5.70 -12.49
N GLU A 48 -13.70 5.82 -11.82
CA GLU A 48 -14.75 6.76 -12.18
C GLU A 48 -15.19 7.53 -10.94
N ILE A 49 -14.58 8.68 -10.67
CA ILE A 49 -15.05 9.59 -9.63
C ILE A 49 -14.78 11.03 -10.07
N ALA A 50 -15.85 11.81 -10.25
CA ALA A 50 -15.81 13.27 -10.31
C ALA A 50 -16.21 13.82 -8.93
N LEU A 51 -15.24 13.88 -8.01
CA LEU A 51 -15.44 14.43 -6.67
C LEU A 51 -14.67 15.74 -6.54
N ASN A 52 -15.37 16.83 -6.25
CA ASN A 52 -14.75 18.06 -5.80
C ASN A 52 -14.64 18.03 -4.25
N PRO A 53 -13.44 17.86 -3.67
CA PRO A 53 -13.27 17.74 -2.22
C PRO A 53 -13.57 19.04 -1.45
N TYR A 54 -13.61 20.19 -2.15
CA TYR A 54 -13.81 21.50 -1.55
C TYR A 54 -15.26 21.94 -1.50
N ARG A 55 -16.13 21.34 -2.32
CA ARG A 55 -17.54 21.77 -2.48
C ARG A 55 -18.24 21.90 -1.13
N ARG A 56 -18.09 20.89 -0.27
CA ARG A 56 -18.67 20.89 1.08
C ARG A 56 -18.24 22.09 1.93
N TRP A 57 -16.95 22.44 1.90
CA TRP A 57 -16.44 23.54 2.71
C TRP A 57 -16.89 24.87 2.12
N VAL A 58 -16.81 25.05 0.80
CA VAL A 58 -17.26 26.28 0.14
C VAL A 58 -18.74 26.54 0.39
N ASP A 59 -19.58 25.49 0.37
CA ASP A 59 -21.01 25.62 0.64
C ASP A 59 -21.25 26.07 2.09
N LEU A 60 -20.56 25.47 3.08
CA LEU A 60 -20.66 25.86 4.49
C LEU A 60 -20.20 27.30 4.78
N TRP A 61 -19.13 27.74 4.13
CA TRP A 61 -18.61 29.11 4.29
C TRP A 61 -19.50 30.19 3.65
N ARG A 62 -20.46 29.80 2.79
CA ARG A 62 -21.41 30.73 2.13
C ARG A 62 -22.73 30.89 2.90
N GLU A 63 -22.98 30.03 3.89
CA GLU A 63 -24.18 30.08 4.72
C GLU A 63 -24.06 31.06 5.91
N ASP A 64 -22.86 31.63 6.13
CA ASP A 64 -22.55 32.76 7.03
C ASP A 64 -22.57 34.11 6.27
#